data_AF-A0A8S3WAL3-F1
#
_entry.id   AF-A0A8S3WAL3-F1
#
_cell.length_a   1.000
_cell.length_b   1.000
_cell.length_c   1.000
_cell.angle_alpha   90.00
_cell.angle_beta   90.00
_cell.angle_gamma   90.00
#
_symmetry.space_group_name_H-M   'P 1'
#
loop_
_entity.id
_entity.type
_entity.pdbx_description
1 polymer ?
#
loop_
_entity_poly.entity_id
_entity_poly.type
_entity_poly.pdbx_seq_one_letter_code
_entity_poly.pdbx_strand_id
1 'polypeptide(L)'
;MATKETADSSKKYRKVPLYPGFPELARSDVSIYPSYTKLGLAYRVVCRHRYHWAKVAQHKQFMKELLSFERLQPNALDGVRVHREFSQGILSHKIPSRRYMQKLTPDPLTSHQRMRVEEIISGRVNFSNK
;
A
#
# COMPACT_ATOMS: atom_id res chain seq x y z
N MET A 1 7.64 -8.43 -18.79
CA MET A 1 6.79 -7.59 -19.67
C MET A 1 5.52 -7.27 -18.92
N ALA A 2 5.39 -6.04 -18.41
CA ALA A 2 4.22 -5.61 -17.66
C ALA A 2 3.11 -5.16 -18.61
N THR A 3 1.94 -5.80 -18.56
CA THR A 3 0.74 -5.36 -19.24
C THR A 3 0.14 -4.19 -18.46
N LYS A 4 0.31 -2.98 -18.98
CA LYS A 4 -0.45 -1.79 -18.58
C LYS A 4 -1.90 -2.01 -18.96
N GLU A 5 -2.72 -2.46 -18.03
CA GLU A 5 -4.17 -2.39 -18.19
C GLU A 5 -4.60 -0.93 -18.03
N THR A 6 -5.21 -0.45 -19.10
CA THR A 6 -5.70 0.90 -19.32
C THR A 6 -6.73 1.26 -18.26
N ALA A 7 -6.37 2.19 -17.37
CA ALA A 7 -7.31 2.94 -16.56
C ALA A 7 -8.18 3.78 -17.51
N ASP A 8 -9.30 3.19 -17.94
CA ASP A 8 -10.21 3.89 -18.82
C ASP A 8 -10.86 5.06 -18.08
N SER A 9 -10.82 6.18 -18.79
CA SER A 9 -11.23 7.51 -18.40
C SER A 9 -12.63 7.53 -17.77
N SER A 10 -12.71 7.84 -16.47
CA SER A 10 -13.96 8.25 -15.84
C SER A 10 -14.41 9.61 -16.39
N LYS A 11 -14.97 9.60 -17.60
CA LYS A 11 -15.66 10.76 -18.18
C LYS A 11 -16.84 11.08 -17.27
N LYS A 12 -16.63 12.05 -16.37
CA LYS A 12 -17.71 12.65 -15.58
C LYS A 12 -18.61 13.40 -16.56
N TYR A 13 -19.62 12.72 -17.09
CA TYR A 13 -20.70 13.37 -17.82
C TYR A 13 -21.30 14.43 -16.89
N ARG A 14 -21.15 15.71 -17.25
CA ARG A 14 -21.88 16.80 -16.59
C ARG A 14 -23.36 16.48 -16.79
N LYS A 15 -24.04 16.08 -15.72
CA LYS A 15 -25.49 15.86 -15.75
C LYS A 15 -26.14 17.21 -16.03
N VAL A 16 -26.50 17.44 -17.28
CA VAL A 16 -27.35 18.58 -17.64
C VAL A 16 -28.68 18.36 -16.93
N PRO A 17 -29.16 19.28 -16.09
CA PRO A 17 -30.47 19.14 -15.48
C PRO A 17 -31.51 19.05 -16.60
N LEU A 18 -32.37 18.02 -16.57
CA LEU A 18 -33.39 17.81 -17.60
C LEU A 18 -34.35 19.00 -17.77
N TYR A 19 -34.43 19.88 -16.76
CA TYR A 19 -35.26 21.09 -16.76
C TYR A 19 -34.45 22.33 -16.30
N PRO A 20 -34.04 23.22 -17.22
CA PRO A 20 -33.38 24.48 -16.87
C PRO A 20 -34.40 25.40 -16.17
N GLY A 21 -34.10 25.82 -14.93
CA GLY A 21 -34.96 26.72 -14.13
C GLY A 21 -35.61 26.07 -12.91
N PHE A 22 -35.68 24.74 -12.86
CA PHE A 22 -36.20 24.01 -11.69
C PHE A 22 -35.23 22.90 -11.24
N PRO A 23 -34.11 23.25 -10.59
CA PRO A 23 -33.10 22.28 -10.16
C PRO A 23 -33.62 21.27 -9.13
N GLU A 24 -34.73 21.59 -8.45
CA GLU A 24 -35.38 20.70 -7.49
C GLU A 24 -36.02 19.47 -8.13
N LEU A 25 -36.48 19.57 -9.38
CA LEU A 25 -37.04 18.46 -10.15
C LEU A 25 -35.99 17.54 -10.78
N ALA A 26 -34.70 17.90 -10.71
CA ALA A 26 -33.62 17.02 -11.15
C ALA A 26 -33.29 15.93 -10.10
N ARG A 27 -33.90 15.98 -8.92
CA ARG A 27 -33.78 14.95 -7.88
C ARG A 27 -34.65 13.74 -8.24
N SER A 28 -34.14 12.53 -8.01
CA SER A 28 -34.87 11.27 -8.25
C SER A 28 -36.17 11.15 -7.46
N ASP A 29 -36.28 11.91 -6.37
CA ASP A 29 -37.33 11.78 -5.38
C ASP A 29 -38.50 12.75 -5.63
N VAL A 30 -38.44 13.54 -6.72
CA VAL A 30 -39.44 14.57 -7.05
C VAL A 30 -40.03 14.29 -8.43
N SER A 31 -41.34 14.05 -8.47
CA SER A 31 -42.10 13.91 -9.71
C SER A 31 -42.64 15.27 -10.17
N ILE A 32 -42.68 15.48 -11.49
CA ILE A 32 -43.31 16.68 -12.11
C ILE A 32 -44.82 16.74 -11.81
N TYR A 33 -45.45 15.59 -11.59
CA TYR A 33 -46.87 15.48 -11.32
C TYR A 33 -47.15 15.53 -9.81
N PRO A 34 -48.03 16.43 -9.32
CA PRO A 34 -48.30 16.61 -7.90
C PRO A 34 -48.95 15.38 -7.25
N SER A 35 -49.64 14.53 -8.01
CA SER A 35 -50.22 13.26 -7.55
C SER A 35 -49.17 12.23 -7.13
N TYR A 36 -47.95 12.31 -7.67
CA TYR A 36 -46.86 11.38 -7.39
C TYR A 36 -45.93 11.85 -6.24
N THR A 37 -46.10 13.08 -5.75
CA THR A 37 -45.26 13.66 -4.68
C THR A 37 -45.43 12.98 -3.32
N LYS A 38 -46.54 12.25 -3.12
CA LYS A 38 -46.86 11.54 -1.86
C LYS A 38 -46.55 10.04 -1.92
N LEU A 39 -46.05 9.52 -3.05
CA LEU A 39 -45.65 8.13 -3.16
C LEU A 39 -44.28 7.91 -2.53
N GLY A 40 -44.28 7.65 -1.22
CA GLY A 40 -43.10 7.15 -0.53
C GLY A 40 -42.75 5.74 -1.00
N LEU A 41 -41.46 5.47 -1.21
CA LEU A 41 -40.96 4.12 -1.38
C LEU A 41 -41.35 3.28 -0.16
N ALA A 42 -41.93 2.10 -0.39
CA ALA A 42 -42.24 1.19 0.69
C ALA A 42 -40.98 0.93 1.54
N TYR A 43 -41.12 1.00 2.86
CA TYR A 43 -39.99 0.95 3.79
C TYR A 43 -39.03 -0.23 3.55
N ARG A 44 -39.58 -1.39 3.15
CA ARG A 44 -38.82 -2.59 2.78
C ARG A 44 -37.81 -2.35 1.65
N VAL A 45 -38.17 -1.53 0.66
CA VAL A 45 -37.31 -1.19 -0.49
C VAL A 45 -36.15 -0.29 -0.03
N VAL A 46 -36.44 0.70 0.80
CA VAL A 46 -35.43 1.60 1.39
C VAL A 46 -34.42 0.82 2.23
N CYS A 47 -34.90 -0.09 3.06
CA CYS A 47 -34.04 -0.97 3.87
C CYS A 47 -33.15 -1.86 3.00
N ARG A 48 -33.70 -2.47 1.94
CA ARG A 48 -32.90 -3.28 1.01
C ARG A 48 -31.80 -2.46 0.32
N HIS A 49 -32.12 -1.23 -0.09
CA HIS A 49 -31.16 -0.33 -0.72
C HIS A 49 -30.03 0.06 0.25
N ARG A 50 -30.39 0.44 1.49
CA ARG A 50 -29.42 0.74 2.56
C ARG A 50 -28.51 -0.45 2.85
N TYR A 51 -29.08 -1.65 2.97
CA TYR A 51 -28.32 -2.87 3.23
C TYR A 51 -27.35 -3.19 2.10
N HIS A 52 -27.79 -3.08 0.84
CA HIS A 52 -26.93 -3.27 -0.32
C HIS A 52 -25.73 -2.30 -0.30
N TRP A 53 -25.98 -1.02 -0.03
CA TRP A 53 -24.94 -0.01 0.00
C TRP A 53 -23.96 -0.22 1.16
N ALA A 54 -24.46 -0.62 2.34
CA ALA A 54 -23.63 -0.98 3.46
C ALA A 54 -22.71 -2.18 3.12
N LYS A 55 -23.23 -3.21 2.46
CA LYS A 55 -22.44 -4.37 2.00
C LYS A 55 -21.33 -3.95 1.03
N VAL A 56 -21.64 -3.11 0.05
CA VAL A 56 -20.65 -2.61 -0.91
C VAL A 56 -19.57 -1.79 -0.20
N ALA A 57 -19.95 -0.94 0.75
CA ALA A 57 -19.01 -0.14 1.53
C ALA A 57 -18.08 -1.01 2.38
N GLN A 58 -18.63 -2.01 3.08
CA GLN A 58 -17.87 -2.97 3.88
C GLN A 58 -16.87 -3.76 3.02
N HIS A 59 -17.31 -4.27 1.86
CA HIS A 59 -16.43 -5.00 0.96
C HIS A 59 -15.28 -4.11 0.45
N LYS A 60 -15.57 -2.86 0.09
CA LYS A 60 -14.55 -1.89 -0.32
C LYS A 60 -13.55 -1.59 0.80
N GLN A 61 -14.02 -1.48 2.03
CA GLN A 61 -13.16 -1.28 3.19
C GLN A 61 -12.27 -2.51 3.43
N PHE A 62 -12.85 -3.70 3.43
CA PHE A 62 -12.14 -4.96 3.59
C PHE A 62 -11.01 -5.12 2.55
N MET A 63 -11.29 -4.86 1.27
CA MET A 63 -10.26 -4.94 0.22
C MET A 63 -9.13 -3.94 0.43
N LYS A 64 -9.41 -2.74 0.95
CA LYS A 64 -8.36 -1.77 1.28
C LYS A 64 -7.47 -2.26 2.43
N GLU A 65 -8.09 -2.82 3.46
CA GLU A 65 -7.37 -3.39 4.61
C GLU A 65 -6.49 -4.56 4.17
N LEU A 66 -7.00 -5.45 3.34
CA LEU A 66 -6.26 -6.59 2.80
C LEU A 66 -5.01 -6.15 2.00
N LEU A 67 -5.17 -5.18 1.10
CA LEU A 67 -4.04 -4.58 0.36
C LEU A 67 -3.04 -3.87 1.28
N SER A 68 -3.52 -3.26 2.36
CA SER A 68 -2.63 -2.63 3.35
C SER A 68 -1.79 -3.66 4.09
N PHE A 69 -2.38 -4.82 4.43
CA PHE A 69 -1.65 -5.91 5.06
C PHE A 69 -0.63 -6.55 4.12
N GLU A 70 -0.99 -6.78 2.86
CA GLU A 70 -0.06 -7.29 1.86
C GLU A 70 1.17 -6.37 1.71
N ARG A 71 0.97 -5.04 1.70
CA ARG A 71 2.07 -4.06 1.66
C ARG A 71 2.92 -4.04 2.93
N LEU A 72 2.37 -4.42 4.08
CA LEU A 72 3.11 -4.47 5.35
C LEU A 72 3.95 -5.75 5.50
N GLN A 73 3.62 -6.83 4.80
CA GLN A 73 4.39 -8.08 4.83
C GLN A 73 5.89 -7.92 4.49
N PRO A 74 6.31 -7.21 3.42
CA PRO A 74 7.73 -7.00 3.14
C PRO A 74 8.42 -6.21 4.25
N ASN A 75 7.75 -5.18 4.80
CA ASN A 75 8.30 -4.38 5.90
C ASN A 75 8.50 -5.22 7.18
N ALA A 76 7.59 -6.17 7.45
CA ALA A 76 7.74 -7.09 8.57
C ALA A 76 8.94 -8.04 8.37
N LEU A 77 9.12 -8.58 7.16
CA LEU A 77 10.27 -9.42 6.82
C LEU A 77 11.58 -8.63 6.90
N ASP A 78 11.61 -7.37 6.45
CA ASP A 78 12.77 -6.50 6.55
C ASP A 78 13.09 -6.17 8.01
N GLY A 79 12.08 -5.94 8.85
CA GLY A 79 12.28 -5.79 10.30
C GLY A 79 12.96 -7.00 10.93
N VAL A 80 12.54 -8.22 10.57
CA VAL A 80 13.19 -9.46 11.04
C VAL A 80 14.61 -9.60 10.48
N ARG A 81 14.84 -9.23 9.21
CA ARG A 81 16.19 -9.25 8.61
C ARG A 81 17.15 -8.30 9.30
N VAL A 82 16.74 -7.04 9.51
CA VAL A 82 17.52 -6.03 10.24
C VAL A 82 17.80 -6.52 11.67
N HIS A 83 16.79 -7.07 12.36
CA HIS A 83 17.00 -7.64 13.68
C HIS A 83 18.06 -8.77 13.63
N ARG A 84 17.97 -9.69 12.68
CA ARG A 84 18.89 -10.82 12.55
C ARG A 84 20.33 -10.38 12.25
N GLU A 85 20.49 -9.37 11.40
CA GLU A 85 21.80 -8.85 10.98
C GLU A 85 22.46 -8.02 12.09
N PHE A 86 21.74 -7.07 12.69
CA PHE A 86 22.32 -6.11 13.62
C PHE A 86 22.29 -6.58 15.07
N SER A 87 21.26 -7.30 15.51
CA SER A 87 21.13 -7.64 16.93
C SER A 87 22.03 -8.81 17.33
N GLN A 88 22.36 -9.73 16.44
CA GLN A 88 23.20 -10.88 16.79
C GLN A 88 24.64 -10.46 17.10
N GLY A 89 25.13 -9.40 16.47
CA GLY A 89 26.44 -8.82 16.78
C GLY A 89 26.44 -7.93 18.03
N ILE A 90 25.33 -7.27 18.34
CA ILE A 90 25.24 -6.27 19.43
C ILE A 90 24.73 -6.88 20.75
N LEU A 91 23.73 -7.77 20.70
CA LEU A 91 23.07 -8.33 21.89
C LEU A 91 23.72 -9.63 22.38
N SER A 92 24.44 -10.35 21.52
CA SER A 92 25.16 -11.55 21.94
C SER A 92 26.51 -11.16 22.52
N HIS A 93 26.71 -11.38 23.83
CA HIS A 93 28.03 -11.25 24.47
C HIS A 93 29.09 -12.22 23.90
N LYS A 94 28.67 -13.22 23.11
CA LYS A 94 29.56 -14.12 22.37
C LYS A 94 29.50 -13.78 20.89
N ILE A 95 30.64 -13.38 20.33
CA ILE A 95 30.80 -13.14 18.90
C ILE A 95 30.62 -14.50 18.17
N PRO A 96 29.62 -14.65 17.29
CA PRO A 96 29.44 -15.88 16.54
C PRO A 96 30.62 -16.12 15.58
N SER A 97 30.87 -17.39 15.23
CA SER A 97 31.98 -17.74 14.33
C SER A 97 31.87 -17.03 12.97
N ARG A 98 33.02 -16.69 12.36
CA ARG A 98 33.09 -15.97 11.07
C ARG A 98 32.30 -16.67 9.95
N ARG A 99 32.23 -18.01 9.94
CA ARG A 99 31.40 -18.79 8.98
C ARG A 99 29.90 -18.60 9.20
N TYR A 100 29.46 -18.47 10.45
CA TYR A 100 28.06 -18.17 10.75
C TYR A 100 27.71 -16.76 10.29
N MET A 101 28.56 -15.77 10.60
CA MET A 101 28.36 -14.39 10.15
C MET A 101 28.31 -14.26 8.62
N GLN A 102 29.17 -14.95 7.88
CA GLN A 102 29.15 -14.95 6.41
C GLN A 102 27.88 -15.57 5.79
N LYS A 103 27.19 -16.47 6.52
CA LYS A 103 25.90 -17.03 6.07
C LYS A 103 24.71 -16.11 6.37
N LEU A 104 24.87 -15.24 7.37
CA LEU A 104 23.85 -14.30 7.83
C LEU A 104 23.90 -12.98 7.08
N THR A 105 25.11 -12.49 6.82
CA THR A 105 25.36 -11.25 6.13
C THR A 105 26.35 -11.54 5.02
N PRO A 106 25.88 -11.68 3.76
CA PRO A 106 26.80 -11.76 2.64
C PRO A 106 27.61 -10.47 2.62
N ASP A 107 28.94 -10.62 2.55
CA ASP A 107 29.83 -9.48 2.48
C ASP A 107 29.55 -8.70 1.19
N PRO A 108 29.22 -7.39 1.25
CA PRO A 108 28.97 -6.62 0.05
C PRO A 108 30.26 -6.38 -0.77
N LEU A 109 31.43 -6.66 -0.20
CA LEU A 109 32.72 -6.50 -0.86
C LEU A 109 33.15 -7.77 -1.58
N THR A 110 33.71 -7.60 -2.78
CA THR A 110 34.47 -8.66 -3.45
C THR A 110 35.74 -8.98 -2.67
N SER A 111 36.31 -10.18 -2.85
CA SER A 111 37.54 -10.59 -2.14
C SER A 111 38.69 -9.57 -2.27
N HIS A 112 38.85 -8.99 -3.47
CA HIS A 112 39.87 -7.97 -3.71
C HIS A 112 39.58 -6.66 -2.96
N GLN A 113 38.32 -6.24 -2.89
CA GLN A 113 37.93 -5.05 -2.14
C GLN A 113 38.08 -5.25 -0.63
N ARG A 114 37.78 -6.44 -0.11
CA ARG A 114 37.97 -6.78 1.30
C ARG A 114 39.45 -6.80 1.68
N MET A 115 40.31 -7.36 0.84
CA MET A 115 41.77 -7.32 1.02
C MET A 115 42.28 -5.87 1.11
N ARG A 116 41.81 -5.00 0.20
CA ARG A 116 42.14 -3.57 0.23
C ARG A 116 41.65 -2.87 1.50
N VAL A 117 40.46 -3.22 2.00
CA VAL A 117 39.96 -2.68 3.28
C VAL A 117 40.80 -3.16 4.46
N GLU A 118 41.19 -4.44 4.49
CA GLU A 118 42.07 -4.99 5.53
C GLU A 118 43.46 -4.33 5.50
N GLU A 119 43.98 -4.00 4.31
CA GLU A 119 45.22 -3.21 4.13
C GLU A 119 45.08 -1.77 4.69
N ILE A 120 43.95 -1.11 4.43
CA ILE A 120 43.66 0.23 4.95
C ILE A 120 43.52 0.21 6.48
N ILE A 121 42.77 -0.75 7.03
CA ILE A 121 42.55 -0.90 8.48
C ILE A 121 43.86 -1.25 9.20
N SER A 122 44.71 -2.07 8.60
CA SER A 122 46.02 -2.42 9.17
C SER A 122 47.07 -1.29 9.07
N GLY A 123 46.72 -0.14 8.49
CA GLY A 123 47.58 1.03 8.40
C GLY A 123 48.78 0.85 7.46
N ARG A 124 48.76 -0.17 6.60
CA ARG A 124 49.87 -0.48 5.67
C ARG A 124 49.83 0.35 4.39
N VAL A 125 48.76 1.12 4.18
CA VAL A 125 48.57 1.95 2.98
C VAL A 125 48.97 3.39 3.28
N ASN A 126 50.05 3.85 2.65
CA ASN A 126 50.43 5.27 2.67
C ASN A 126 49.60 6.04 1.64
N PHE A 127 48.65 6.85 2.10
CA PHE A 127 47.88 7.76 1.24
C PHE A 127 48.68 9.01 0.80
N SER A 128 49.93 9.12 1.24
CA SER A 128 50.85 10.18 0.85
C SER A 128 51.35 9.92 -0.57
N ASN A 129 50.58 10.32 -1.58
CA ASN A 129 51.06 10.79 -2.89
C ASN A 129 49.90 11.41 -3.66
N LYS A 130 49.83 12.74 -3.65
CA LYS A 130 49.25 13.60 -4.69
C LYS A 130 50.18 14.78 -4.87
#